data_AF-A0A539DQ72-F1
#
_entry.id   AF-A0A539DQ72-F1
#
_cell.length_a   1.000
_cell.length_b   1.000
_cell.length_c   1.000
_cell.angle_alpha   90.00
_cell.angle_beta   90.00
_cell.angle_gamma   90.00
#
_symmetry.space_group_name_H-M   'P 1'
#
loop_
_entity.id
_entity.type
_entity.pdbx_description
1 polymer ?
#
loop_
_entity_poly.entity_id
_entity_poly.type
_entity_poly.pdbx_seq_one_letter_code
_entity_poly.pdbx_strand_id
1 'polypeptide(L)'
;PGIVVGSMNVTDAVAAEAQGDALTAYNTLAGSRCNNDLTGQDLGGLTLVPGTYCFSSSAQLTGELTLNALGSDSSVFVFQIGSTLTTASGSSVTLINGGSGCNVFWQVGTSATLGTTTEFVGNVLASASITVNTGASVSGRLLALNGALTLDTNSVTIPPECQCVVSYGAGCAGTGGFVPDLSLGCPIPGVPVTLEMEQGLGGSVAFLLVGNPVDLSMPCGCGLLVQPGPVVLVLPVVGSGAGNGSLAFTCMVPASSPSGTISVQVVVLDNGVPCGFSSTNALQVTIW
;
A
#
# COMPACT_ATOMS: atom_id res chain seq x y z
N PRO A 1 -1.27 -0.42 24.79
CA PRO A 1 -0.97 0.72 23.89
C PRO A 1 -0.99 0.24 22.43
N GLY A 2 -1.31 1.11 21.47
CA GLY A 2 -1.26 0.77 20.05
C GLY A 2 0.18 0.66 19.53
N ILE A 3 0.40 -0.22 18.56
CA ILE A 3 1.69 -0.41 17.87
C ILE A 3 1.46 -0.22 16.38
N VAL A 4 2.32 0.55 15.73
CA VAL A 4 2.35 0.72 14.27
C VAL A 4 3.56 -0.02 13.73
N VAL A 5 3.33 -0.89 12.76
CA VAL A 5 4.40 -1.55 11.98
C VAL A 5 4.43 -0.87 10.61
N GLY A 6 5.46 -0.05 10.39
CA GLY A 6 5.60 0.83 9.23
C GLY A 6 5.90 2.28 9.63
N SER A 7 5.85 3.19 8.66
CA SER A 7 6.13 4.61 8.88
C SER A 7 4.90 5.37 9.37
N MET A 8 5.12 6.32 10.28
CA MET A 8 4.10 7.26 10.72
C MET A 8 4.33 8.60 10.03
N ASN A 9 3.43 8.95 9.10
CA ASN A 9 3.47 10.19 8.34
C ASN A 9 2.38 11.14 8.87
N VAL A 10 2.78 12.29 9.41
CA VAL A 10 1.86 13.24 10.06
C VAL A 10 2.14 14.62 9.49
N THR A 11 1.18 15.15 8.73
CA THR A 11 1.24 16.51 8.14
C THR A 11 2.47 16.77 7.26
N ASP A 12 3.08 15.72 6.71
CA ASP A 12 4.18 15.79 5.74
C ASP A 12 3.66 15.69 4.29
N ALA A 13 4.59 15.78 3.33
CA ALA A 13 4.28 15.71 1.91
C ALA A 13 3.65 14.36 1.51
N VAL A 14 4.12 13.26 2.09
CA VAL A 14 3.60 11.90 1.81
C VAL A 14 2.16 11.78 2.29
N ALA A 15 1.84 12.29 3.48
CA ALA A 15 0.48 12.32 4.01
C ALA A 15 -0.46 13.22 3.18
N ALA A 16 0.05 14.36 2.68
CA ALA A 16 -0.73 15.26 1.82
C ALA A 16 -1.05 14.63 0.46
N GLU A 17 -0.08 13.96 -0.16
CA GLU A 17 -0.27 13.21 -1.40
C GLU A 17 -1.25 12.05 -1.21
N ALA A 18 -1.06 11.25 -0.14
CA ALA A 18 -1.95 10.15 0.20
C ALA A 18 -3.41 10.60 0.42
N GLN A 19 -3.64 11.79 0.97
CA GLN A 19 -5.00 12.36 1.10
C GLN A 19 -5.61 12.69 -0.27
N GLY A 20 -4.82 13.27 -1.19
CA GLY A 20 -5.25 13.55 -2.56
C GLY A 20 -5.59 12.28 -3.35
N ASP A 21 -4.75 11.26 -3.21
CA ASP A 21 -4.96 9.95 -3.83
C ASP A 21 -6.19 9.24 -3.27
N ALA A 22 -6.38 9.27 -1.94
CA ALA A 22 -7.56 8.70 -1.30
C ALA A 22 -8.85 9.39 -1.76
N LEU A 23 -8.83 10.73 -1.94
CA LEU A 23 -9.96 11.47 -2.49
C LEU A 23 -10.24 11.09 -3.95
N THR A 24 -9.19 10.95 -4.77
CA THR A 24 -9.31 10.52 -6.16
C THR A 24 -9.92 9.12 -6.26
N ALA A 25 -9.42 8.17 -5.45
CA ALA A 25 -9.94 6.82 -5.38
C ALA A 25 -11.41 6.81 -4.93
N TYR A 26 -11.77 7.60 -3.90
CA TYR A 26 -13.15 7.74 -3.44
C TYR A 26 -14.07 8.24 -4.57
N ASN A 27 -13.67 9.26 -5.32
CA ASN A 27 -14.47 9.81 -6.42
C ASN A 27 -14.61 8.81 -7.59
N THR A 28 -13.54 8.08 -7.94
CA THR A 28 -13.61 7.01 -8.95
C THR A 28 -14.58 5.90 -8.53
N LEU A 29 -14.51 5.47 -7.27
CA LEU A 29 -15.43 4.46 -6.74
C LEU A 29 -16.86 4.97 -6.69
N ALA A 30 -17.11 6.20 -6.23
CA ALA A 30 -18.44 6.81 -6.19
C ALA A 30 -19.04 7.03 -7.60
N GLY A 31 -18.18 7.25 -8.61
CA GLY A 31 -18.58 7.41 -10.01
C GLY A 31 -18.73 6.10 -10.80
N SER A 32 -18.42 4.95 -10.19
CA SER A 32 -18.52 3.66 -10.88
C SER A 32 -19.97 3.30 -11.20
N ARG A 33 -20.20 2.55 -12.28
CA ARG A 33 -21.56 2.16 -12.69
C ARG A 33 -22.13 1.13 -11.72
N CYS A 34 -23.25 1.42 -11.09
CA CYS A 34 -23.95 0.42 -10.28
C CYS A 34 -24.41 -0.77 -11.16
N ASN A 35 -24.08 -2.00 -10.71
CA ASN A 35 -24.56 -3.23 -11.34
C ASN A 35 -25.78 -3.80 -10.62
N ASN A 36 -25.78 -3.73 -9.27
CA ASN A 36 -26.81 -4.32 -8.43
C ASN A 36 -27.19 -3.34 -7.31
N ASP A 37 -28.45 -2.91 -7.25
CA ASP A 37 -28.97 -2.09 -6.16
C ASP A 37 -29.43 -2.99 -5.01
N LEU A 38 -28.78 -2.87 -3.86
CA LEU A 38 -29.07 -3.59 -2.63
C LEU A 38 -29.65 -2.67 -1.54
N THR A 39 -30.12 -1.48 -1.91
CA THR A 39 -30.74 -0.52 -0.97
C THR A 39 -31.80 -1.22 -0.10
N GLY A 40 -31.66 -1.09 1.22
CA GLY A 40 -32.59 -1.65 2.19
C GLY A 40 -32.42 -3.15 2.48
N GLN A 41 -31.44 -3.80 1.86
CA GLN A 41 -31.08 -5.19 2.16
C GLN A 41 -29.87 -5.23 3.11
N ASP A 42 -29.90 -6.17 4.05
CA ASP A 42 -28.73 -6.50 4.87
C ASP A 42 -27.78 -7.37 4.06
N LEU A 43 -26.47 -7.13 4.18
CA LEU A 43 -25.42 -7.88 3.49
C LEU A 43 -25.21 -9.29 4.07
N GLY A 44 -25.69 -9.53 5.29
CA GLY A 44 -25.57 -10.79 6.01
C GLY A 44 -26.29 -11.94 5.31
N GLY A 45 -25.60 -13.07 5.20
CA GLY A 45 -26.06 -14.28 4.52
C GLY A 45 -25.98 -14.23 2.99
N LEU A 46 -25.55 -13.11 2.41
CA LEU A 46 -25.40 -13.00 0.96
C LEU A 46 -24.10 -13.64 0.49
N THR A 47 -24.16 -14.26 -0.69
CA THR A 47 -22.99 -14.62 -1.48
C THR A 47 -23.00 -13.78 -2.75
N LEU A 48 -22.01 -12.90 -2.87
CA LEU A 48 -21.87 -11.96 -3.97
C LEU A 48 -20.75 -12.39 -4.91
N VAL A 49 -20.90 -12.07 -6.20
CA VAL A 49 -19.91 -12.31 -7.25
C VAL A 49 -19.26 -10.97 -7.65
N PRO A 50 -18.19 -10.94 -8.47
CA PRO A 50 -17.52 -9.68 -8.77
C PRO A 50 -18.48 -8.67 -9.42
N GLY A 51 -18.46 -7.42 -8.94
CA GLY A 51 -19.37 -6.37 -9.39
C GLY A 51 -19.47 -5.17 -8.45
N THR A 52 -20.23 -4.17 -8.90
CA THR A 52 -20.55 -2.96 -8.13
C THR A 52 -21.95 -3.06 -7.52
N TYR A 53 -22.01 -3.02 -6.21
CA TYR A 53 -23.20 -3.08 -5.37
C TYR A 53 -23.49 -1.70 -4.79
N CYS A 54 -24.66 -1.14 -5.09
CA CYS A 54 -25.02 0.20 -4.64
C CYS A 54 -26.11 0.21 -3.59
N PHE A 55 -26.02 1.19 -2.69
CA PHE A 55 -27.00 1.53 -1.66
C PHE A 55 -27.24 3.02 -1.75
N SER A 56 -28.47 3.43 -2.08
CA SER A 56 -28.86 4.85 -2.06
C SER A 56 -28.93 5.43 -0.64
N SER A 57 -28.93 4.56 0.38
CA SER A 57 -28.97 4.89 1.81
C SER A 57 -27.83 4.18 2.57
N SER A 58 -28.05 3.82 3.82
CA SER A 58 -27.09 3.06 4.64
C SER A 58 -27.03 1.60 4.22
N ALA A 59 -25.85 0.99 4.34
CA ALA A 59 -25.67 -0.46 4.29
C ALA A 59 -25.46 -1.02 5.69
N GLN A 60 -25.99 -2.22 5.92
CA GLN A 60 -25.84 -2.97 7.16
C GLN A 60 -25.28 -4.36 6.86
N LEU A 61 -24.46 -4.88 7.77
CA LEU A 61 -23.94 -6.24 7.73
C LEU A 61 -24.19 -6.93 9.07
N THR A 62 -25.12 -7.87 9.08
CA THR A 62 -25.46 -8.70 10.24
C THR A 62 -25.15 -10.17 9.95
N GLY A 63 -24.04 -10.68 10.50
CA GLY A 63 -23.55 -12.03 10.22
C GLY A 63 -22.46 -12.04 9.15
N GLU A 64 -22.42 -13.09 8.33
CA GLU A 64 -21.37 -13.29 7.32
C GLU A 64 -21.80 -12.77 5.94
N LEU A 65 -20.92 -12.03 5.27
CA LEU A 65 -21.00 -11.76 3.84
C LEU A 65 -19.92 -12.57 3.11
N THR A 66 -20.32 -13.37 2.13
CA THR A 66 -19.39 -14.16 1.30
C THR A 66 -19.16 -13.48 -0.05
N LEU A 67 -17.90 -13.25 -0.41
CA LEU A 67 -17.46 -12.75 -1.70
C LEU A 67 -16.83 -13.90 -2.50
N ASN A 68 -17.50 -14.33 -3.57
CA ASN A 68 -17.07 -15.43 -4.41
C ASN A 68 -16.33 -14.91 -5.65
N ALA A 69 -15.01 -15.07 -5.67
CA ALA A 69 -14.14 -14.56 -6.74
C ALA A 69 -14.13 -15.42 -8.01
N LEU A 70 -14.93 -16.49 -8.07
CA LEU A 70 -15.12 -17.34 -9.26
C LEU A 70 -13.81 -17.85 -9.88
N GLY A 71 -12.77 -18.06 -9.07
CA GLY A 71 -11.47 -18.57 -9.48
C GLY A 71 -10.49 -17.53 -10.04
N SER A 72 -10.76 -16.23 -9.87
CA SER A 72 -9.91 -15.15 -10.40
C SER A 72 -9.45 -14.18 -9.31
N ASP A 73 -8.12 -13.99 -9.21
CA ASP A 73 -7.51 -13.05 -8.27
C ASP A 73 -7.69 -11.58 -8.67
N SER A 74 -8.00 -11.32 -9.95
CA SER A 74 -8.36 -10.00 -10.47
C SER A 74 -9.83 -9.63 -10.25
N SER A 75 -10.61 -10.45 -9.54
CA SER A 75 -12.00 -10.18 -9.24
C SER A 75 -12.18 -8.94 -8.36
N VAL A 76 -13.01 -8.00 -8.81
CA VAL A 76 -13.26 -6.73 -8.11
C VAL A 76 -14.66 -6.69 -7.52
N PHE A 77 -14.76 -6.26 -6.27
CA PHE A 77 -16.00 -6.00 -5.54
C PHE A 77 -16.02 -4.54 -5.11
N VAL A 78 -17.03 -3.80 -5.52
CA VAL A 78 -17.21 -2.39 -5.13
C VAL A 78 -18.54 -2.25 -4.41
N PHE A 79 -18.52 -1.71 -3.20
CA PHE A 79 -19.71 -1.31 -2.45
C PHE A 79 -19.79 0.21 -2.43
N GLN A 80 -20.80 0.77 -3.11
CA GLN A 80 -21.12 2.19 -3.15
C GLN A 80 -22.25 2.48 -2.17
N ILE A 81 -21.95 3.17 -1.08
CA ILE A 81 -22.91 3.38 0.00
C ILE A 81 -23.16 4.88 0.12
N GLY A 82 -24.39 5.31 -0.14
CA GLY A 82 -24.77 6.73 -0.14
C GLY A 82 -24.71 7.39 1.25
N SER A 83 -24.82 6.60 2.32
CA SER A 83 -24.75 7.09 3.70
C SER A 83 -23.75 6.29 4.54
N THR A 84 -24.19 5.66 5.63
CA THR A 84 -23.34 4.95 6.59
C THR A 84 -23.18 3.47 6.24
N LEU A 85 -22.03 2.90 6.61
CA LEU A 85 -21.81 1.46 6.70
C LEU A 85 -21.78 1.06 8.16
N THR A 86 -22.55 0.05 8.57
CA THR A 86 -22.51 -0.49 9.93
C THR A 86 -22.45 -2.01 9.93
N THR A 87 -21.51 -2.60 10.67
CA THR A 87 -21.51 -4.05 10.93
C THR A 87 -22.02 -4.32 12.35
N ALA A 88 -22.81 -5.38 12.51
CA ALA A 88 -23.15 -5.91 13.81
C ALA A 88 -21.90 -6.55 14.48
N SER A 89 -21.95 -6.71 15.80
CA SER A 89 -20.91 -7.43 16.54
C SER A 89 -20.75 -8.87 16.02
N GLY A 90 -19.51 -9.30 15.80
CA GLY A 90 -19.20 -10.64 15.30
C GLY A 90 -19.54 -10.89 13.82
N SER A 91 -19.92 -9.86 13.06
CA SER A 91 -20.07 -9.97 11.60
C SER A 91 -18.73 -10.26 10.90
N SER A 92 -18.78 -10.86 9.71
CA SER A 92 -17.59 -11.18 8.93
C SER A 92 -17.77 -10.93 7.43
N VAL A 93 -16.66 -10.68 6.74
CA VAL A 93 -16.57 -10.68 5.28
C VAL A 93 -15.54 -11.73 4.88
N THR A 94 -15.95 -12.73 4.08
CA THR A 94 -15.09 -13.84 3.67
C THR A 94 -14.91 -13.84 2.15
N LEU A 95 -13.71 -14.13 1.67
CA LEU A 95 -13.45 -14.37 0.24
C LEU A 95 -13.30 -15.87 0.00
N ILE A 96 -13.97 -16.37 -1.03
CA ILE A 96 -13.90 -17.77 -1.44
C ILE A 96 -13.56 -17.89 -2.93
N ASN A 97 -13.04 -19.07 -3.30
CA ASN A 97 -12.67 -19.41 -4.67
C ASN A 97 -11.66 -18.43 -5.29
N GLY A 98 -10.59 -18.14 -4.56
CA GLY A 98 -9.55 -17.18 -4.95
C GLY A 98 -9.93 -15.74 -4.60
N GLY A 99 -9.42 -14.79 -5.38
CA GLY A 99 -9.68 -13.38 -5.14
C GLY A 99 -8.69 -12.78 -4.17
N SER A 100 -8.67 -11.46 -4.14
CA SER A 100 -7.77 -10.68 -3.30
C SER A 100 -8.56 -9.65 -2.52
N GLY A 101 -8.31 -9.55 -1.21
CA GLY A 101 -8.92 -8.52 -0.36
C GLY A 101 -8.60 -7.10 -0.82
N CYS A 102 -7.53 -6.95 -1.62
CA CYS A 102 -7.12 -5.68 -2.23
C CYS A 102 -8.12 -5.16 -3.24
N ASN A 103 -8.85 -6.07 -3.88
CA ASN A 103 -9.83 -5.77 -4.92
C ASN A 103 -11.25 -5.62 -4.34
N VAL A 104 -11.37 -5.51 -3.00
CA VAL A 104 -12.62 -5.21 -2.30
C VAL A 104 -12.59 -3.76 -1.84
N PHE A 105 -13.54 -2.96 -2.30
CA PHE A 105 -13.62 -1.52 -2.05
C PHE A 105 -14.96 -1.14 -1.44
N TRP A 106 -14.92 -0.36 -0.38
CA TRP A 106 -16.10 0.16 0.33
C TRP A 106 -16.06 1.68 0.29
N GLN A 107 -16.77 2.28 -0.66
CA GLN A 107 -16.98 3.72 -0.71
C GLN A 107 -18.19 4.06 0.17
N VAL A 108 -17.96 4.89 1.19
CA VAL A 108 -18.98 5.22 2.21
C VAL A 108 -19.24 6.73 2.22
N GLY A 109 -20.47 7.12 1.90
CA GLY A 109 -20.90 8.50 1.70
C GLY A 109 -20.81 9.38 2.94
N THR A 110 -20.87 8.77 4.13
CA THR A 110 -20.62 9.45 5.40
C THR A 110 -19.58 8.70 6.24
N SER A 111 -20.00 7.93 7.23
CA SER A 111 -19.12 7.27 8.19
C SER A 111 -19.30 5.76 8.19
N ALA A 112 -18.23 5.03 8.48
CA ALA A 112 -18.26 3.58 8.69
C ALA A 112 -18.10 3.25 10.18
N THR A 113 -18.89 2.29 10.68
CA THR A 113 -18.77 1.76 12.04
C THR A 113 -18.68 0.24 11.97
N LEU A 114 -17.53 -0.31 12.35
CA LEU A 114 -17.35 -1.75 12.48
C LEU A 114 -17.67 -2.16 13.91
N GLY A 115 -18.64 -3.06 14.09
CA GLY A 115 -19.03 -3.64 15.38
C GLY A 115 -17.88 -4.37 16.07
N THR A 116 -18.06 -4.69 17.35
CA THR A 116 -17.04 -5.41 18.12
C THR A 116 -16.75 -6.76 17.48
N THR A 117 -15.48 -7.18 17.49
CA THR A 117 -15.04 -8.47 16.97
C THR A 117 -15.49 -8.77 15.52
N THR A 118 -15.77 -7.75 14.70
CA THR A 118 -15.99 -7.93 13.27
C THR A 118 -14.69 -8.35 12.59
N GLU A 119 -14.76 -9.32 11.67
CA GLU A 119 -13.66 -9.70 10.78
C GLU A 119 -13.91 -9.12 9.39
N PHE A 120 -13.25 -8.02 9.06
CA PHE A 120 -13.56 -7.23 7.85
C PHE A 120 -12.49 -7.40 6.77
N VAL A 121 -12.92 -7.46 5.50
CA VAL A 121 -12.01 -7.51 4.34
C VAL A 121 -12.29 -6.34 3.40
N GLY A 122 -11.21 -5.68 2.98
CA GLY A 122 -11.25 -4.65 1.94
C GLY A 122 -10.76 -3.28 2.38
N ASN A 123 -10.78 -2.35 1.44
CA ASN A 123 -10.38 -0.97 1.62
C ASN A 123 -11.61 -0.11 1.88
N VAL A 124 -11.72 0.48 3.07
CA VAL A 124 -12.82 1.38 3.44
C VAL A 124 -12.39 2.82 3.16
N LEU A 125 -13.13 3.51 2.29
CA LEU A 125 -12.97 4.93 1.97
C LEU A 125 -14.24 5.65 2.42
N ALA A 126 -14.18 6.26 3.61
CA ALA A 126 -15.30 7.00 4.18
C ALA A 126 -15.11 8.50 3.99
N SER A 127 -16.16 9.18 3.53
CA SER A 127 -16.16 10.64 3.36
C SER A 127 -15.90 11.37 4.68
N ALA A 128 -16.47 10.89 5.78
CA ALA A 128 -16.33 11.46 7.11
C ALA A 128 -15.42 10.59 7.98
N SER A 129 -15.97 9.89 8.98
CA SER A 129 -15.19 9.19 10.01
C SER A 129 -15.28 7.67 9.88
N ILE A 130 -14.31 6.97 10.47
CA ILE A 130 -14.32 5.52 10.61
C ILE A 130 -14.15 5.18 12.09
N THR A 131 -15.05 4.36 12.63
CA THR A 131 -14.95 3.81 13.98
C THR A 131 -14.83 2.30 13.90
N VAL A 132 -13.77 1.75 14.49
CA VAL A 132 -13.55 0.31 14.60
C VAL A 132 -13.64 -0.05 16.08
N ASN A 133 -14.74 -0.72 16.45
CA ASN A 133 -14.99 -1.05 17.86
C ASN A 133 -14.11 -2.20 18.34
N THR A 134 -14.13 -2.41 19.65
CA THR A 134 -13.23 -3.32 20.39
C THR A 134 -13.04 -4.67 19.70
N GLY A 135 -11.79 -5.02 19.44
CA GLY A 135 -11.42 -6.37 19.01
C GLY A 135 -11.77 -6.73 17.56
N ALA A 136 -12.32 -5.80 16.77
CA ALA A 136 -12.48 -6.04 15.33
C ALA A 136 -11.11 -6.09 14.61
N SER A 137 -11.04 -6.89 13.56
CA SER A 137 -9.88 -7.05 12.69
C SER A 137 -10.21 -6.63 11.26
N VAL A 138 -9.25 -6.00 10.58
CA VAL A 138 -9.40 -5.53 9.21
C VAL A 138 -8.22 -6.02 8.38
N SER A 139 -8.54 -6.79 7.35
CA SER A 139 -7.63 -7.17 6.28
C SER A 139 -7.83 -6.21 5.10
N GLY A 140 -7.06 -5.11 5.09
CA GLY A 140 -7.18 -4.04 4.11
C GLY A 140 -6.75 -2.68 4.64
N ARG A 141 -7.49 -1.62 4.28
CA ARG A 141 -7.15 -0.21 4.60
C ARG A 141 -8.36 0.53 5.16
N LEU A 142 -8.11 1.51 6.02
CA LEU A 142 -9.13 2.38 6.60
C LEU A 142 -8.75 3.84 6.30
N LEU A 143 -9.49 4.47 5.40
CA LEU A 143 -9.22 5.81 4.87
C LEU A 143 -10.42 6.72 5.17
N ALA A 144 -10.30 7.56 6.20
CA ALA A 144 -11.27 8.59 6.56
C ALA A 144 -10.85 9.93 5.94
N LEU A 145 -11.65 10.49 5.02
CA LEU A 145 -11.23 11.65 4.23
C LEU A 145 -11.28 12.97 5.01
N ASN A 146 -12.36 13.18 5.76
CA ASN A 146 -12.64 14.46 6.45
C ASN A 146 -12.84 14.31 7.96
N GLY A 147 -12.79 13.09 8.49
CA GLY A 147 -13.08 12.77 9.88
C GLY A 147 -11.98 11.96 10.55
N ALA A 148 -12.27 11.48 11.76
CA ALA A 148 -11.32 10.70 12.53
C ALA A 148 -11.39 9.21 12.17
N LEU A 149 -10.25 8.53 12.28
CA LEU A 149 -10.17 7.08 12.43
C LEU A 149 -10.03 6.77 13.93
N THR A 150 -11.01 6.09 14.51
CA THR A 150 -10.98 5.67 15.93
C THR A 150 -10.84 4.15 16.01
N LEU A 151 -9.83 3.69 16.76
CA LEU A 151 -9.52 2.27 16.97
C LEU A 151 -9.58 1.94 18.47
N ASP A 152 -10.11 0.75 18.79
CA ASP A 152 -10.04 0.14 20.11
C ASP A 152 -9.62 -1.34 19.98
N THR A 153 -8.39 -1.65 20.41
CA THR A 153 -7.89 -3.03 20.49
C THR A 153 -8.03 -3.79 19.15
N ASN A 154 -7.70 -3.14 18.04
CA ASN A 154 -7.87 -3.69 16.70
C ASN A 154 -6.56 -4.20 16.09
N SER A 155 -6.69 -5.11 15.12
CA SER A 155 -5.63 -5.45 14.18
C SER A 155 -6.03 -4.96 12.79
N VAL A 156 -5.20 -4.11 12.18
CA VAL A 156 -5.39 -3.63 10.81
C VAL A 156 -4.14 -4.04 10.03
N THR A 157 -4.31 -4.94 9.07
CA THR A 157 -3.21 -5.48 8.28
C THR A 157 -3.50 -5.25 6.81
N ILE A 158 -2.50 -4.76 6.08
CA ILE A 158 -2.55 -4.71 4.61
C ILE A 158 -2.06 -6.08 4.12
N PRO A 159 -2.87 -6.87 3.41
CA PRO A 159 -2.41 -8.12 2.84
C PRO A 159 -1.20 -7.91 1.94
N PRO A 160 -0.19 -8.80 1.94
CA PRO A 160 1.00 -8.67 1.10
C PRO A 160 0.65 -8.55 -0.39
N GLU A 161 -0.40 -9.22 -0.84
CA GLU A 161 -0.90 -9.13 -2.21
C GLU A 161 -1.48 -7.75 -2.56
N CYS A 162 -1.69 -6.87 -1.57
CA CYS A 162 -2.13 -5.48 -1.76
C CYS A 162 -0.99 -4.49 -1.86
N GLN A 163 0.24 -4.96 -1.71
CA GLN A 163 1.44 -4.15 -1.80
C GLN A 163 2.03 -4.33 -3.19
N CYS A 164 2.01 -3.24 -3.95
CA CYS A 164 2.75 -3.12 -5.21
C CYS A 164 4.26 -3.01 -4.97
N VAL A 165 4.67 -2.68 -3.74
CA VAL A 165 6.06 -2.47 -3.33
C VAL A 165 6.22 -3.07 -1.93
N VAL A 166 7.11 -4.04 -1.80
CA VAL A 166 7.43 -4.74 -0.56
C VAL A 166 8.91 -4.55 -0.26
N SER A 167 9.24 -4.02 0.90
CA SER A 167 10.64 -3.91 1.34
C SER A 167 11.16 -5.26 1.84
N TYR A 168 12.41 -5.59 1.50
CA TYR A 168 13.10 -6.77 2.02
C TYR A 168 14.61 -6.54 2.20
N GLY A 169 15.21 -7.38 3.03
CA GLY A 169 16.63 -7.28 3.40
C GLY A 169 16.94 -6.04 4.26
N ALA A 170 18.20 -5.90 4.62
CA ALA A 170 18.68 -4.75 5.38
C ALA A 170 19.61 -3.89 4.53
N GLY A 171 19.50 -2.57 4.66
CA GLY A 171 20.47 -1.64 4.09
C GLY A 171 21.77 -1.61 4.88
N CYS A 172 22.80 -1.03 4.27
CA CYS A 172 24.09 -0.80 4.89
C CYS A 172 24.31 0.66 5.25
N ALA A 173 24.71 0.86 6.51
CA ALA A 173 25.05 2.17 7.03
C ALA A 173 26.29 2.75 6.33
N GLY A 174 26.17 4.01 5.93
CA GLY A 174 27.25 4.84 5.42
C GLY A 174 27.91 5.69 6.50
N THR A 175 28.56 6.76 6.05
CA THR A 175 29.22 7.75 6.90
C THR A 175 28.24 8.25 7.96
N GLY A 176 28.70 8.35 9.21
CA GLY A 176 27.85 8.80 10.32
C GLY A 176 26.80 7.79 10.78
N GLY A 177 26.77 6.58 10.22
CA GLY A 177 25.82 5.53 10.61
C GLY A 177 24.46 5.63 9.93
N PHE A 178 24.29 6.54 8.96
CA PHE A 178 23.02 6.69 8.23
C PHE A 178 22.85 5.55 7.23
N VAL A 179 21.70 4.89 7.27
CA VAL A 179 21.30 3.91 6.26
C VAL A 179 20.43 4.64 5.25
N PRO A 180 20.81 4.70 3.96
CA PRO A 180 19.96 5.28 2.93
C PRO A 180 18.63 4.54 2.88
N ASP A 181 17.52 5.29 2.80
CA ASP A 181 16.17 4.73 2.69
C ASP A 181 15.70 4.80 1.25
N LEU A 182 15.01 3.75 0.77
CA LEU A 182 14.51 3.65 -0.59
C LEU A 182 12.99 3.56 -0.57
N SER A 183 12.34 4.42 -1.36
CA SER A 183 10.90 4.40 -1.56
C SER A 183 10.56 4.43 -3.05
N LEU A 184 9.41 3.86 -3.37
CA LEU A 184 8.85 3.86 -4.71
C LEU A 184 7.32 3.85 -4.58
N GLY A 185 6.64 4.71 -5.36
CA GLY A 185 5.19 4.62 -5.52
C GLY A 185 4.77 3.34 -6.26
N CYS A 186 3.50 2.95 -6.20
CA CYS A 186 3.01 1.84 -7.01
C CYS A 186 3.17 2.15 -8.51
N PRO A 187 3.89 1.33 -9.30
CA PRO A 187 3.93 1.52 -10.73
C PRO A 187 2.56 1.17 -11.34
N ILE A 188 1.95 2.13 -12.01
CA ILE A 188 0.72 1.94 -12.79
C ILE A 188 1.09 2.07 -14.27
N PRO A 189 0.76 1.08 -15.14
CA PRO A 189 1.00 1.19 -16.56
C PRO A 189 0.41 2.49 -17.15
N GLY A 190 1.25 3.25 -17.86
CA GLY A 190 0.89 4.54 -18.46
C GLY A 190 1.04 5.76 -17.55
N VAL A 191 1.42 5.57 -16.27
CA VAL A 191 1.64 6.64 -15.30
C VAL A 191 3.14 6.74 -14.95
N PRO A 192 3.70 7.95 -14.79
CA PRO A 192 5.05 8.08 -14.27
C PRO A 192 5.12 7.59 -12.82
N VAL A 193 6.21 6.91 -12.48
CA VAL A 193 6.55 6.53 -11.11
C VAL A 193 7.89 7.15 -10.74
N THR A 194 8.00 7.65 -9.51
CA THR A 194 9.24 8.21 -8.97
C THR A 194 9.81 7.28 -7.93
N LEU A 195 11.08 6.90 -8.12
CA LEU A 195 11.91 6.25 -7.12
C LEU A 195 12.67 7.33 -6.36
N GLU A 196 12.61 7.29 -5.04
CA GLU A 196 13.29 8.25 -4.18
C GLU A 196 14.21 7.52 -3.21
N MET A 197 15.39 8.10 -2.99
CA MET A 197 16.23 7.70 -1.88
C MET A 197 16.61 8.92 -1.05
N GLU A 198 16.53 8.74 0.26
CA GLU A 198 16.85 9.75 1.28
C GLU A 198 17.96 9.22 2.20
N GLN A 199 18.52 10.09 3.04
CA GLN A 199 19.56 9.75 4.03
C GLN A 199 20.87 9.19 3.43
N GLY A 200 21.13 9.44 2.16
CA GLY A 200 22.39 9.11 1.49
C GLY A 200 23.53 10.07 1.85
N LEU A 201 24.71 9.82 1.27
CA LEU A 201 25.83 10.76 1.30
C LEU A 201 25.67 11.83 0.21
N GLY A 202 25.30 13.05 0.61
CA GLY A 202 25.10 14.17 -0.31
C GLY A 202 26.40 14.59 -1.01
N GLY A 203 26.33 14.82 -2.33
CA GLY A 203 27.48 15.12 -3.18
C GLY A 203 28.18 13.87 -3.73
N SER A 204 27.64 12.68 -3.45
CA SER A 204 28.16 11.42 -3.98
C SER A 204 27.44 10.97 -5.25
N VAL A 205 27.76 9.76 -5.70
CA VAL A 205 27.15 9.05 -6.81
C VAL A 205 26.51 7.77 -6.31
N ALA A 206 25.34 7.45 -6.84
CA ALA A 206 24.62 6.22 -6.56
C ALA A 206 24.41 5.38 -7.82
N PHE A 207 24.26 4.08 -7.62
CA PHE A 207 23.91 3.10 -8.63
C PHE A 207 22.53 2.53 -8.31
N LEU A 208 21.59 2.69 -9.23
CA LEU A 208 20.30 2.02 -9.17
C LEU A 208 20.42 0.65 -9.85
N LEU A 209 20.18 -0.39 -9.07
CA LEU A 209 20.16 -1.78 -9.50
C LEU A 209 18.70 -2.19 -9.74
N VAL A 210 18.44 -2.79 -10.89
CA VAL A 210 17.13 -3.35 -11.25
C VAL A 210 17.34 -4.76 -11.74
N GLY A 211 16.69 -5.75 -11.13
CA GLY A 211 16.91 -7.14 -11.46
C GLY A 211 16.14 -8.12 -10.57
N ASN A 212 16.71 -9.31 -10.42
CA ASN A 212 16.17 -10.35 -9.55
C ASN A 212 16.72 -10.24 -8.13
N PRO A 213 15.97 -10.70 -7.11
CA PRO A 213 16.47 -10.78 -5.75
C PRO A 213 17.67 -11.73 -5.67
N VAL A 214 18.66 -11.35 -4.87
CA VAL A 214 19.83 -12.14 -4.55
C VAL A 214 20.23 -11.89 -3.10
N ASP A 215 21.09 -12.74 -2.52
CA ASP A 215 21.73 -12.47 -1.23
C ASP A 215 23.23 -12.71 -1.38
N LEU A 216 23.92 -11.72 -1.92
CA LEU A 216 25.38 -11.78 -2.08
C LEU A 216 26.04 -11.00 -0.95
N SER A 217 26.80 -11.72 -0.13
CA SER A 217 27.64 -11.08 0.88
C SER A 217 28.67 -10.17 0.23
N MET A 218 28.67 -8.92 0.65
CA MET A 218 29.66 -7.90 0.36
C MET A 218 30.56 -7.67 1.59
N PRO A 219 31.73 -7.02 1.41
CA PRO A 219 32.59 -6.65 2.53
C PRO A 219 31.86 -5.85 3.62
N CYS A 220 32.41 -5.88 4.84
CA CYS A 220 31.90 -5.14 6.00
C CYS A 220 30.51 -5.57 6.49
N GLY A 221 30.09 -6.81 6.18
CA GLY A 221 28.81 -7.36 6.65
C GLY A 221 27.61 -6.89 5.83
N CYS A 222 27.85 -6.29 4.67
CA CYS A 222 26.82 -5.82 3.77
C CYS A 222 26.28 -6.92 2.86
N GLY A 223 25.04 -6.76 2.41
CA GLY A 223 24.41 -7.62 1.40
C GLY A 223 24.07 -6.83 0.15
N LEU A 224 24.40 -7.39 -1.01
CA LEU A 224 23.77 -7.00 -2.26
C LEU A 224 22.49 -7.82 -2.39
N LEU A 225 21.37 -7.11 -2.42
CA LEU A 225 20.03 -7.70 -2.37
C LEU A 225 19.42 -7.85 -3.76
N VAL A 226 19.94 -7.11 -4.74
CA VAL A 226 19.49 -7.16 -6.13
C VAL A 226 20.66 -7.46 -7.04
N GLN A 227 20.50 -8.50 -7.86
CA GLN A 227 21.50 -8.84 -8.86
C GLN A 227 21.60 -7.68 -9.88
N PRO A 228 22.79 -7.13 -10.15
CA PRO A 228 22.95 -6.11 -11.17
C PRO A 228 22.52 -6.69 -12.52
N GLY A 229 21.50 -6.07 -13.11
CA GLY A 229 21.12 -6.34 -14.50
C GLY A 229 22.19 -5.84 -15.49
N PRO A 230 21.97 -6.05 -16.79
CA PRO A 230 22.87 -5.53 -17.83
C PRO A 230 22.90 -3.99 -17.88
N VAL A 231 21.91 -3.33 -17.28
CA VAL A 231 21.82 -1.88 -17.19
C VAL A 231 21.94 -1.48 -15.73
N VAL A 232 22.92 -0.63 -15.44
CA VAL A 232 23.08 0.05 -14.15
C VAL A 232 22.93 1.54 -14.41
N LEU A 233 21.98 2.16 -13.74
CA LEU A 233 21.75 3.60 -13.84
C LEU A 233 22.61 4.32 -12.80
N VAL A 234 23.40 5.28 -13.26
CA VAL A 234 24.25 6.11 -12.40
C VAL A 234 23.50 7.41 -12.11
N LEU A 235 23.26 7.70 -10.85
CA LEU A 235 22.45 8.83 -10.40
C LEU A 235 23.26 9.73 -9.46
N PRO A 236 23.25 11.06 -9.64
CA PRO A 236 23.87 11.97 -8.68
C PRO A 236 23.04 12.01 -7.39
N VAL A 237 23.71 12.04 -6.24
CA VAL A 237 23.07 12.27 -4.95
C VAL A 237 23.17 13.76 -4.61
N VAL A 238 22.04 14.46 -4.64
CA VAL A 238 21.95 15.89 -4.30
C VAL A 238 22.10 16.10 -2.78
N GLY A 239 22.29 17.35 -2.36
CA GLY A 239 22.57 17.69 -0.96
C GLY A 239 24.07 17.65 -0.62
N SER A 240 24.41 17.77 0.66
CA SER A 240 25.80 17.79 1.12
C SER A 240 25.97 17.13 2.48
N GLY A 241 26.92 16.21 2.57
CA GLY A 241 27.27 15.52 3.80
C GLY A 241 26.39 14.30 4.10
N ALA A 242 26.76 13.59 5.15
CA ALA A 242 26.11 12.35 5.55
C ALA A 242 24.67 12.58 6.04
N GLY A 243 23.74 11.72 5.62
CA GLY A 243 22.33 11.78 6.05
C GLY A 243 21.49 12.86 5.37
N ASN A 244 22.10 13.76 4.60
CA ASN A 244 21.42 14.84 3.86
C ASN A 244 21.40 14.61 2.34
N GLY A 245 21.84 13.43 1.90
CA GLY A 245 21.87 13.07 0.49
C GLY A 245 20.53 12.53 0.03
N SER A 246 20.02 13.03 -1.09
CA SER A 246 18.82 12.48 -1.71
C SER A 246 18.97 12.30 -3.22
N LEU A 247 18.14 11.45 -3.80
CA LEU A 247 17.96 11.35 -5.25
C LEU A 247 16.50 11.06 -5.56
N ALA A 248 16.07 11.49 -6.73
CA ALA A 248 14.79 11.16 -7.30
C ALA A 248 14.97 10.76 -8.76
N PHE A 249 14.39 9.62 -9.14
CA PHE A 249 14.40 9.12 -10.51
C PHE A 249 12.96 8.82 -10.94
N THR A 250 12.44 9.64 -11.85
CA THR A 250 11.11 9.43 -12.44
C THR A 250 11.23 8.69 -13.77
N CYS A 251 10.49 7.61 -13.92
CA CYS A 251 10.36 6.91 -15.19
C CYS A 251 8.89 6.66 -15.55
N MET A 252 8.61 6.58 -16.85
CA MET A 252 7.30 6.15 -17.33
C MET A 252 7.23 4.63 -17.33
N VAL A 253 6.20 4.06 -16.70
CA VAL A 253 5.85 2.64 -16.89
C VAL A 253 5.12 2.53 -18.23
N PRO A 254 5.66 1.83 -19.25
CA PRO A 254 4.95 1.66 -20.51
C PRO A 254 3.56 1.05 -20.29
N ALA A 255 2.55 1.52 -21.02
CA ALA A 255 1.19 0.99 -20.91
C ALA A 255 1.09 -0.51 -21.31
N SER A 256 2.07 -1.00 -22.07
CA SER A 256 2.19 -2.40 -22.50
C SER A 256 3.09 -3.24 -21.59
N SER A 257 3.48 -2.73 -20.41
CA SER A 257 4.30 -3.50 -19.47
C SER A 257 3.57 -4.78 -19.08
N PRO A 258 4.20 -5.96 -19.20
CA PRO A 258 3.60 -7.18 -18.70
C PRO A 258 3.50 -7.12 -17.17
N SER A 259 2.51 -7.80 -16.62
CA SER A 259 2.48 -8.02 -15.18
C SER A 259 3.69 -8.84 -14.76
N GLY A 260 4.30 -8.46 -13.65
CA GLY A 260 5.55 -9.04 -13.24
C GLY A 260 6.11 -8.39 -12.01
N THR A 261 7.14 -9.02 -11.45
CA THR A 261 7.82 -8.51 -10.27
C THR A 261 9.29 -8.29 -10.59
N ILE A 262 9.79 -7.12 -10.24
CA ILE A 262 11.20 -6.77 -10.30
C ILE A 262 11.69 -6.44 -8.90
N SER A 263 13.01 -6.46 -8.68
CA SER A 263 13.60 -5.92 -7.47
C SER A 263 14.49 -4.73 -7.79
N VAL A 264 14.48 -3.75 -6.88
CA VAL A 264 15.32 -2.56 -6.97
C VAL A 264 16.09 -2.32 -5.68
N GLN A 265 17.32 -1.85 -5.81
CA GLN A 265 18.18 -1.45 -4.70
C GLN A 265 19.06 -0.29 -5.16
N VAL A 266 19.37 0.64 -4.25
CA VAL A 266 20.33 1.71 -4.50
C VAL A 266 21.60 1.46 -3.69
N VAL A 267 22.74 1.57 -4.36
CA VAL A 267 24.08 1.53 -3.74
C VAL A 267 24.71 2.90 -3.91
N VAL A 268 25.10 3.55 -2.81
CA VAL A 268 25.71 4.88 -2.82
C VAL A 268 27.21 4.71 -2.58
N LEU A 269 28.05 5.35 -3.41
CA LEU A 269 29.47 5.43 -3.11
C LEU A 269 29.67 6.25 -1.84
N ASP A 270 30.42 5.72 -0.89
CA ASP A 270 30.60 6.35 0.41
C ASP A 270 32.04 6.16 0.88
N ASN A 271 32.87 7.16 0.58
CA ASN A 271 34.29 7.14 0.90
C ASN A 271 34.58 7.35 2.40
N GLY A 272 33.57 7.69 3.22
CA GLY A 272 33.77 7.86 4.67
C GLY A 272 33.59 6.56 5.47
N VAL A 273 33.26 5.44 4.80
CA VAL A 273 33.22 4.10 5.40
C VAL A 273 34.27 3.16 4.78
N PRO A 274 34.83 2.19 5.53
CA PRO A 274 35.87 1.28 5.02
C PRO A 274 35.47 0.44 3.80
N CYS A 275 34.17 0.16 3.65
CA CYS A 275 33.63 -0.55 2.49
C CYS A 275 33.59 0.28 1.21
N GLY A 276 33.68 1.61 1.29
CA GLY A 276 33.58 2.51 0.14
C GLY A 276 32.16 2.69 -0.41
N PHE A 277 31.15 2.11 0.23
CA PHE A 277 29.74 2.24 -0.16
C PHE A 277 28.79 2.07 1.02
N SER A 278 27.60 2.65 0.88
CA SER A 278 26.41 2.36 1.68
C SER A 278 25.31 1.85 0.76
N SER A 279 24.26 1.23 1.30
CA SER A 279 23.16 0.73 0.47
C SER A 279 21.83 0.80 1.17
N THR A 280 20.78 0.86 0.38
CA THR A 280 19.42 0.73 0.86
C THR A 280 19.09 -0.75 1.14
N ASN A 281 18.00 -0.98 1.86
CA ASN A 281 17.18 -2.18 1.69
C ASN A 281 16.78 -2.35 0.21
N ALA A 282 16.24 -3.52 -0.15
CA ALA A 282 15.66 -3.71 -1.48
C ALA A 282 14.15 -3.55 -1.45
N LEU A 283 13.60 -3.16 -2.59
CA LEU A 283 12.17 -3.15 -2.84
C LEU A 283 11.85 -4.19 -3.90
N GLN A 284 10.92 -5.09 -3.60
CA GLN A 284 10.26 -5.94 -4.55
C GLN A 284 9.04 -5.19 -5.09
N VAL A 285 8.98 -4.99 -6.39
CA VAL A 285 8.02 -4.11 -7.05
C VAL A 285 7.20 -4.94 -8.03
N THR A 286 5.89 -4.99 -7.80
CA THR A 286 4.93 -5.65 -8.68
C THR A 286 4.27 -4.63 -9.59
N ILE A 287 4.38 -4.87 -10.89
CA ILE A 287 3.66 -4.18 -11.95
C ILE A 287 2.44 -5.04 -12.26
N TRP A 288 1.24 -4.46 -12.17
CA TRP A 288 -0.03 -5.10 -12.46
C TRP A 288 -0.47 -4.85 -13.90
#